data_AF-A0AAV2KE56-F1
#
_entry.id   AF-A0AAV2KE56-F1
#
_cell.length_a   1.000
_cell.length_b   1.000
_cell.length_c   1.000
_cell.angle_alpha   90.00
_cell.angle_beta   90.00
_cell.angle_gamma   90.00
#
_symmetry.space_group_name_H-M   'P 1'
#
loop_
_entity.id
_entity.type
_entity.pdbx_description
1 polymer ?
#
loop_
_entity_poly.entity_id
_entity_poly.type
_entity_poly.pdbx_seq_one_letter_code
_entity_poly.pdbx_strand_id
1 'polypeptide(L)'
;MRLRRMVALARMFQSDRPATYCKVNVVVPILRLWLDVELDTKPDFRLSRQAMHSLQRSCHVPACFKSSIIVPVPKKPRITGLNDYRPVALTSVVMKSFERLVLSHLKSLTSPLLDPLQFAYRANRSVDDAINLALHHILQHLDSPGTYARVLFVDFSSAFNTILPSLLQDKLSQLNVPDSTCRWITDFLTDRKQRVRLGKNVSDSRIINTGAPQGCVLSPLLFSLYTNHCTSSHDSVKLIKREVDRLVSWCSGNNLELNAQKTVEMIVDFRKSTVPPPPPSVMDSPITSVESFRFLGTTITQDLKWEPTISSLIKKAQQRMYFLRQLRKAKLPAQMLVQFYTAIIESILTSSITVWFAGATVRDKQRLQRIVRSAEEVIGRSLPSLQDLYVARARGRAGRITADPSHPAHGLFQPLPSGRRLRSIRTRTSRHKNSFFPSAVGLLNTS
;
A
#
# COMPACT_ATOMS: atom_id res chain seq x y z
N MET A 1 6.01 -13.88 3.97
CA MET A 1 4.99 -12.81 3.97
C MET A 1 5.08 -12.06 2.64
N ARG A 2 4.01 -11.98 1.85
CA ARG A 2 4.05 -11.50 0.45
C ARG A 2 4.11 -9.97 0.40
N LEU A 3 5.29 -9.39 0.20
CA LEU A 3 5.43 -8.00 -0.23
C LEU A 3 5.11 -7.92 -1.74
N ARG A 4 4.00 -7.30 -2.12
CA ARG A 4 3.74 -6.98 -3.53
C ARG A 4 3.88 -5.47 -3.69
N ARG A 5 4.73 -5.06 -4.63
CA ARG A 5 4.84 -3.71 -5.18
C ARG A 5 3.69 -3.61 -6.17
N MET A 6 2.84 -2.58 -6.11
CA MET A 6 1.81 -2.34 -7.12
C MET A 6 1.36 -0.89 -7.14
N VAL A 7 1.11 -0.38 -8.33
CA VAL A 7 0.35 0.83 -8.57
C VAL A 7 -1.05 0.41 -9.04
N ALA A 8 -2.13 0.74 -8.33
CA ALA A 8 -3.47 0.60 -8.91
C ALA A 8 -3.87 1.89 -9.61
N LEU A 9 -4.40 1.75 -10.81
CA LEU A 9 -4.91 2.83 -11.61
C LEU A 9 -6.35 2.50 -12.01
N ALA A 10 -7.33 2.93 -11.21
CA ALA A 10 -8.74 2.67 -11.53
C ALA A 10 -9.31 3.78 -12.43
N ARG A 11 -10.07 3.42 -13.48
CA ARG A 11 -10.66 4.36 -14.44
C ARG A 11 -12.14 4.05 -14.71
N MET A 12 -12.91 5.11 -14.90
CA MET A 12 -14.36 5.07 -15.08
C MET A 12 -14.70 5.43 -16.54
N PHE A 13 -15.64 4.71 -17.18
CA PHE A 13 -16.10 5.00 -18.55
C PHE A 13 -17.63 5.09 -18.60
N GLN A 14 -18.14 6.01 -19.43
CA GLN A 14 -19.56 6.14 -19.81
C GLN A 14 -19.62 6.23 -21.34
N SER A 15 -20.60 5.58 -21.99
CA SER A 15 -20.95 5.90 -23.37
C SER A 15 -21.95 7.05 -23.36
N ASP A 16 -21.54 8.16 -24.00
CA ASP A 16 -22.25 9.39 -24.36
C ASP A 16 -23.07 10.17 -23.30
N ARG A 17 -22.61 11.42 -23.08
CA ARG A 17 -23.11 12.56 -22.26
C ARG A 17 -22.67 12.66 -20.78
N PRO A 18 -22.58 13.89 -20.21
CA PRO A 18 -21.54 14.22 -19.24
C PRO A 18 -21.99 13.95 -17.80
N ALA A 19 -21.22 13.14 -17.08
CA ALA A 19 -21.11 13.21 -15.63
C ALA A 19 -19.72 12.74 -15.18
N THR A 20 -19.28 13.37 -14.10
CA THR A 20 -17.98 13.36 -13.42
C THR A 20 -17.33 11.98 -13.28
N TYR A 21 -16.03 11.93 -13.56
CA TYR A 21 -15.18 10.74 -13.45
C TYR A 21 -14.18 10.93 -12.31
N CYS A 22 -13.72 9.84 -11.70
CA CYS A 22 -12.88 9.93 -10.51
C CYS A 22 -11.55 9.17 -10.66
N LYS A 23 -10.49 9.79 -10.14
CA LYS A 23 -9.10 9.39 -10.21
C LYS A 23 -8.77 8.44 -9.07
N VAL A 24 -8.10 7.33 -9.40
CA VAL A 24 -7.44 6.47 -8.41
C VAL A 24 -6.05 6.20 -8.93
N ASN A 25 -5.07 7.01 -8.54
CA ASN A 25 -3.66 6.70 -8.72
C ASN A 25 -3.12 6.25 -7.37
N VAL A 26 -3.03 4.95 -7.12
CA VAL A 26 -2.45 4.45 -5.87
C VAL A 26 -1.10 3.85 -6.19
N VAL A 27 -0.02 4.64 -6.09
CA VAL A 27 1.34 4.08 -6.10
C VAL A 27 1.60 3.48 -4.73
N VAL A 28 1.64 2.15 -4.58
CA VAL A 28 2.03 1.52 -3.30
C VAL A 28 3.24 0.62 -3.46
N PRO A 29 4.44 1.12 -3.12
CA PRO A 29 5.52 0.24 -2.72
C PRO A 29 5.23 -0.16 -1.27
N ILE A 30 4.83 -1.41 -1.00
CA ILE A 30 4.86 -1.94 0.38
C ILE A 30 6.18 -2.67 0.61
N LEU A 31 7.07 -2.06 1.40
CA LEU A 31 8.01 -2.78 2.25
C LEU A 31 7.46 -2.76 3.67
N ARG A 32 6.79 -3.84 4.07
CA ARG A 32 6.52 -4.12 5.48
C ARG A 32 7.50 -5.19 5.91
N LEU A 33 8.69 -4.75 6.32
CA LEU A 33 9.63 -5.43 7.22
C LEU A 33 10.81 -4.45 7.45
N TRP A 34 11.01 -4.08 8.72
CA TRP A 34 12.05 -3.22 9.32
C TRP A 34 11.75 -1.74 9.65
N LEU A 35 10.51 -1.27 9.67
CA LEU A 35 10.20 0.05 10.25
C LEU A 35 9.72 0.04 11.72
N ASP A 36 9.21 -1.09 12.25
CA ASP A 36 8.69 -1.14 13.63
C ASP A 36 9.75 -1.63 14.64
N VAL A 37 10.88 -0.95 14.64
CA VAL A 37 11.55 -0.65 15.91
C VAL A 37 11.70 0.86 15.92
N GLU A 38 10.63 1.51 16.35
CA GLU A 38 10.66 2.83 16.97
C GLU A 38 11.42 2.62 18.29
N LEU A 39 12.75 2.51 18.18
CA LEU A 39 13.59 2.90 19.29
C LEU A 39 13.35 4.41 19.37
N ASP A 40 12.51 4.79 20.32
CA ASP A 40 12.36 6.15 20.84
C ASP A 40 13.65 6.58 21.57
N THR A 41 14.80 6.23 20.99
CA THR A 41 16.10 6.72 21.41
C THR A 41 16.26 8.06 20.73
N LYS A 42 16.09 9.13 21.50
CA LYS A 42 16.56 10.46 21.14
C LYS A 42 17.91 10.31 20.42
N PRO A 43 18.04 10.74 19.15
CA PRO A 43 19.31 10.60 18.45
C PRO A 43 20.38 11.34 19.26
N ASP A 44 21.49 10.66 19.51
CA ASP A 44 22.64 11.23 20.20
C ASP A 44 22.99 12.57 19.55
N PHE A 45 23.05 13.63 20.36
CA PHE A 45 23.15 15.02 19.91
C PHE A 45 24.41 15.28 19.06
N ARG A 46 25.43 14.42 19.20
CA ARG A 46 26.66 14.45 18.39
C ARG A 46 26.44 13.90 16.98
N LEU A 47 25.69 12.81 16.83
CA LEU A 47 25.37 12.22 15.52
C LEU A 47 24.44 13.14 14.71
N SER A 48 23.48 13.81 15.36
CA SER A 48 22.61 14.78 14.69
C SER A 48 23.38 16.00 14.18
N ARG A 49 24.31 16.54 14.98
CA ARG A 49 25.21 17.64 14.57
C ARG A 49 26.14 17.24 13.44
N GLN A 50 26.77 16.06 13.50
CA GLN A 50 27.63 15.57 12.40
C GLN A 50 26.83 15.31 11.11
N ALA A 51 25.61 14.79 11.23
CA ALA A 51 24.75 14.59 10.08
C ALA A 51 24.33 15.90 9.42
N MET A 52 23.92 16.88 10.23
CA MET A 52 23.59 18.21 9.73
C MET A 52 24.82 18.89 9.12
N HIS A 53 26.00 18.73 9.71
CA HIS A 53 27.27 19.24 9.18
C HIS A 53 27.65 18.57 7.85
N SER A 54 27.53 17.25 7.72
CA SER A 54 27.77 16.52 6.46
C SER A 54 26.79 16.95 5.36
N LEU A 55 25.50 17.12 5.70
CA LEU A 55 24.48 17.64 4.78
C LEU A 55 24.79 19.08 4.34
N GLN A 56 25.17 19.96 5.27
CA GLN A 56 25.29 21.39 4.99
C GLN A 56 26.65 21.81 4.42
N ARG A 57 27.74 21.11 4.73
CA ARG A 57 29.11 21.55 4.36
C ARG A 57 29.80 20.69 3.32
N SER A 58 29.72 19.36 3.41
CA SER A 58 30.49 18.47 2.51
C SER A 58 29.66 17.87 1.39
N CYS A 59 28.33 17.74 1.56
CA CYS A 59 27.43 17.04 0.63
C CYS A 59 27.90 15.62 0.26
N HIS A 60 28.78 15.02 1.08
CA HIS A 60 29.49 13.78 0.78
C HIS A 60 29.25 12.74 1.88
N VAL A 61 29.03 11.50 1.45
CA VAL A 61 28.86 10.32 2.29
C VAL A 61 30.15 9.51 2.28
N PRO A 62 30.78 9.28 3.45
CA PRO A 62 31.98 8.45 3.56
C PRO A 62 31.82 7.09 2.87
N ALA A 63 32.82 6.66 2.12
CA ALA A 63 32.78 5.40 1.36
C ALA A 63 32.48 4.16 2.22
N CYS A 64 32.92 4.15 3.48
CA CYS A 64 32.63 3.08 4.44
C CYS A 64 31.13 2.97 4.78
N PHE A 65 30.36 4.06 4.65
CA PHE A 65 28.92 4.07 4.86
C PHE A 65 28.12 3.69 3.60
N LYS A 66 28.75 3.80 2.43
CA LYS A 66 28.18 3.39 1.13
C LYS A 66 28.36 1.89 0.80
N SER A 67 28.91 1.12 1.74
CA SER A 67 29.14 -0.31 1.60
C SER A 67 27.94 -1.14 2.10
N SER A 68 27.55 -2.18 1.36
CA SER A 68 26.43 -3.05 1.73
C SER A 68 26.67 -4.53 1.43
N ILE A 69 26.04 -5.40 2.22
CA ILE A 69 25.99 -6.85 1.97
C ILE A 69 24.58 -7.22 1.51
N ILE A 70 24.47 -7.74 0.30
CA ILE A 70 23.22 -8.24 -0.26
C ILE A 70 22.99 -9.67 0.23
N VAL A 71 21.87 -9.90 0.90
CA VAL A 71 21.39 -11.23 1.30
C VAL A 71 20.18 -11.60 0.44
N PRO A 72 20.28 -12.63 -0.42
CA PRO A 72 19.15 -13.11 -1.20
C PRO A 72 18.09 -13.78 -0.31
N VAL A 73 16.87 -13.24 -0.29
CA VAL A 73 15.74 -13.79 0.48
C VAL A 73 14.70 -14.42 -0.45
N PRO A 74 14.33 -15.71 -0.29
CA PRO A 74 13.27 -16.36 -1.06
C PRO A 74 11.94 -15.60 -1.09
N LYS A 75 11.40 -15.31 -2.29
CA LYS A 75 10.05 -14.75 -2.48
C LYS A 75 8.96 -15.81 -2.32
N LYS A 76 9.29 -17.07 -2.62
CA LYS A 76 8.38 -18.22 -2.64
C LYS A 76 9.11 -19.46 -2.10
N PRO A 77 8.39 -20.48 -1.56
CA PRO A 77 9.02 -21.66 -0.96
C PRO A 77 9.88 -22.46 -1.93
N ARG A 78 9.39 -22.69 -3.16
CA ARG A 78 10.12 -23.41 -4.21
C ARG A 78 10.76 -22.40 -5.16
N ILE A 79 12.09 -22.34 -5.15
CA ILE A 79 12.87 -21.45 -6.02
C ILE A 79 13.07 -22.12 -7.37
N THR A 80 12.78 -21.41 -8.46
CA THR A 80 12.96 -21.88 -9.84
C THR A 80 13.96 -21.04 -10.63
N GLY A 81 14.37 -19.88 -10.11
CA GLY A 81 15.41 -19.05 -10.72
C GLY A 81 15.81 -17.87 -9.84
N LEU A 82 16.82 -17.10 -10.28
CA LEU A 82 17.38 -15.97 -9.53
C LEU A 82 16.33 -14.87 -9.23
N ASN A 83 15.38 -14.69 -10.14
CA ASN A 83 14.28 -13.72 -9.98
C ASN A 83 13.32 -14.05 -8.82
N ASP A 84 13.39 -15.27 -8.27
CA ASP A 84 12.64 -15.64 -7.08
C ASP A 84 13.29 -15.16 -5.77
N TYR A 85 14.48 -14.57 -5.82
CA TYR A 85 15.11 -13.93 -4.67
C TYR A 85 14.80 -12.43 -4.61
N ARG A 86 14.75 -11.91 -3.39
CA ARG A 86 14.86 -10.47 -3.10
C ARG A 86 16.28 -10.18 -2.66
N PRO A 87 17.01 -9.29 -3.34
CA PRO A 87 18.29 -8.82 -2.84
C PRO A 87 18.02 -7.86 -1.67
N VAL A 88 18.22 -8.28 -0.42
CA VAL A 88 18.11 -7.39 0.74
C VAL A 88 19.48 -6.81 1.07
N ALA A 89 19.63 -5.50 0.93
CA ALA A 89 20.84 -4.78 1.27
C ALA A 89 20.93 -4.55 2.79
N LEU A 90 22.02 -5.02 3.39
CA LEU A 90 22.38 -4.75 4.76
C LEU A 90 23.45 -3.66 4.79
N THR A 91 23.05 -2.44 5.16
CA THR A 91 23.95 -1.31 5.46
C THR A 91 24.38 -1.31 6.92
N SER A 92 25.45 -0.57 7.22
CA SER A 92 25.93 -0.40 8.60
C SER A 92 24.88 0.26 9.49
N VAL A 93 24.92 -0.03 10.79
CA VAL A 93 24.01 0.58 11.77
C VAL A 93 24.17 2.11 11.77
N VAL A 94 25.41 2.59 11.66
CA VAL A 94 25.72 4.03 11.59
C VAL A 94 25.04 4.67 10.38
N MET A 95 25.11 4.05 9.19
CA MET A 95 24.42 4.57 8.01
C MET A 95 22.90 4.56 8.21
N LYS A 96 22.32 3.50 8.78
CA LYS A 96 20.87 3.47 9.05
C LYS A 96 20.42 4.56 10.00
N SER A 97 21.22 4.88 11.02
CA SER A 97 20.95 6.00 11.93
C SER A 97 21.00 7.34 11.20
N PHE A 98 21.99 7.53 10.33
CA PHE A 98 22.11 8.72 9.50
C PHE A 98 20.92 8.86 8.53
N GLU A 99 20.55 7.78 7.84
CA GLU A 99 19.39 7.72 6.96
C GLU A 99 18.10 8.13 7.68
N ARG A 100 17.90 7.75 8.96
CA ARG A 100 16.72 8.16 9.76
C ARG A 100 16.66 9.67 10.00
N LEU A 101 17.81 10.31 10.24
CA LEU A 101 17.90 11.77 10.41
C LEU A 101 17.54 12.48 9.11
N VAL A 102 18.13 12.04 7.99
CA VAL A 102 17.84 12.57 6.65
C VAL A 102 16.37 12.32 6.29
N LEU A 103 15.82 11.16 6.64
CA LEU A 103 14.41 10.81 6.38
C LEU A 103 13.47 11.80 7.08
N SER A 104 13.74 12.12 8.35
CA SER A 104 12.96 13.10 9.10
C SER A 104 13.02 14.49 8.45
N HIS A 105 14.22 14.93 8.10
CA HIS A 105 14.44 16.20 7.40
C HIS A 105 13.69 16.27 6.06
N LEU A 106 13.87 15.26 5.20
CA LEU A 106 13.19 15.19 3.90
C LEU A 106 11.66 15.16 4.05
N LYS A 107 11.14 14.37 4.99
CA LYS A 107 9.69 14.33 5.23
C LYS A 107 9.14 15.70 5.60
N SER A 108 9.87 16.48 6.41
CA SER A 108 9.42 17.82 6.80
C SER A 108 9.29 18.76 5.60
N LEU A 109 10.20 18.63 4.63
CA LEU A 109 10.20 19.44 3.39
C LEU A 109 9.16 18.96 2.38
N THR A 110 9.07 17.65 2.14
CA THR A 110 8.35 17.12 0.97
C THR A 110 6.94 16.63 1.27
N SER A 111 6.57 16.35 2.53
CA SER A 111 5.26 15.75 2.85
C SER A 111 4.04 16.56 2.37
N PRO A 112 4.05 17.91 2.40
CA PRO A 112 2.96 18.73 1.85
C PRO A 112 2.89 18.70 0.32
N LEU A 113 4.00 18.38 -0.34
CA LEU A 113 4.15 18.42 -1.80
C LEU A 113 3.88 17.06 -2.48
N LEU A 114 3.67 16.01 -1.68
CA LEU A 114 3.35 14.69 -2.19
C LEU A 114 1.91 14.63 -2.71
N ASP A 115 1.70 13.91 -3.81
CA ASP A 115 0.37 13.61 -4.35
C ASP A 115 -0.57 13.15 -3.19
N PRO A 116 -1.74 13.76 -2.98
CA PRO A 116 -2.72 13.32 -1.99
C PRO A 116 -3.10 11.83 -2.12
N LEU A 117 -2.99 11.25 -3.32
CA LEU A 117 -3.26 9.83 -3.61
C LEU A 117 -2.02 8.93 -3.43
N GLN A 118 -0.88 9.48 -3.03
CA GLN A 118 0.25 8.70 -2.51
C GLN A 118 -0.08 8.24 -1.09
N PHE A 119 -0.37 6.95 -0.90
CA PHE A 119 -0.68 6.38 0.42
C PHE A 119 0.54 5.77 1.11
N ALA A 120 1.55 5.36 0.35
CA ALA A 120 2.70 4.67 0.92
C ALA A 120 3.62 5.62 1.68
N TYR A 121 4.18 5.14 2.79
CA TYR A 121 5.18 5.83 3.63
C TYR A 121 4.76 7.21 4.17
N ARG A 122 3.47 7.53 4.13
CA ARG A 122 2.91 8.74 4.73
C ARG A 122 2.28 8.44 6.08
N ALA A 123 2.41 9.40 6.98
CA ALA A 123 1.70 9.38 8.26
C ALA A 123 0.19 9.40 7.98
N ASN A 124 -0.58 8.69 8.82
CA ASN A 124 -2.04 8.62 8.71
C ASN A 124 -2.57 8.21 7.32
N ARG A 125 -1.82 7.37 6.60
CA ARG A 125 -2.26 6.72 5.36
C ARG A 125 -2.00 5.23 5.49
N SER A 126 -2.90 4.40 4.99
CA SER A 126 -2.76 2.96 5.02
C SER A 126 -3.25 2.31 3.73
N VAL A 127 -2.89 1.04 3.56
CA VAL A 127 -3.33 0.21 2.42
C VAL A 127 -4.85 0.11 2.31
N ASP A 128 -5.54 0.12 3.44
CA ASP A 128 -7.00 0.07 3.50
C ASP A 128 -7.61 1.41 3.06
N ASP A 129 -6.97 2.56 3.32
CA ASP A 129 -7.46 3.86 2.83
C ASP A 129 -7.38 3.92 1.32
N ALA A 130 -6.27 3.42 0.74
CA ALA A 130 -6.11 3.27 -0.70
C ALA A 130 -7.19 2.38 -1.32
N ILE A 131 -7.44 1.20 -0.74
CA ILE A 131 -8.48 0.29 -1.25
C ILE A 131 -9.87 0.91 -1.07
N ASN A 132 -10.18 1.48 0.09
CA ASN A 132 -11.48 2.08 0.37
C ASN A 132 -11.78 3.25 -0.57
N LEU A 133 -10.82 4.13 -0.81
CA LEU A 133 -10.98 5.24 -1.74
C LEU A 133 -11.16 4.75 -3.18
N ALA A 134 -10.37 3.75 -3.60
CA ALA A 134 -10.53 3.12 -4.90
C ALA A 134 -11.93 2.53 -5.10
N LEU A 135 -12.40 1.75 -4.13
CA LEU A 135 -13.73 1.15 -4.15
C LEU A 135 -14.83 2.19 -4.09
N HIS A 136 -14.66 3.26 -3.32
CA HIS A 136 -15.64 4.35 -3.25
C HIS A 136 -15.86 4.98 -4.62
N HIS A 137 -14.80 5.31 -5.34
CA HIS A 137 -14.90 5.87 -6.67
C HIS A 137 -15.54 4.91 -7.68
N ILE A 138 -15.15 3.63 -7.64
CA ILE A 138 -15.78 2.58 -8.47
C ILE A 138 -17.28 2.46 -8.16
N LEU A 139 -17.66 2.40 -6.88
CA LEU A 139 -19.05 2.21 -6.45
C LEU A 139 -19.90 3.44 -6.72
N GLN A 140 -19.36 4.63 -6.49
CA GLN A 140 -20.01 5.90 -6.79
C GLN A 140 -20.28 6.04 -8.29
N HIS A 141 -19.35 5.61 -9.16
CA HIS A 141 -19.56 5.55 -10.61
C HIS A 141 -20.77 4.68 -10.96
N LEU A 142 -20.72 3.45 -10.47
CA LEU A 142 -21.64 2.36 -10.80
C LEU A 142 -23.03 2.55 -10.19
N ASP A 143 -23.22 3.54 -9.32
CA ASP A 143 -24.53 4.00 -8.87
C ASP A 143 -25.29 4.76 -9.99
N SER A 144 -24.60 5.12 -11.08
CA SER A 144 -25.21 5.67 -12.28
C SER A 144 -25.62 4.52 -13.23
N PRO A 145 -26.89 4.50 -13.70
CA PRO A 145 -27.38 3.42 -14.56
C PRO A 145 -26.63 3.39 -15.89
N GLY A 146 -26.48 2.21 -16.48
CA GLY A 146 -25.87 2.03 -17.80
C GLY A 146 -24.34 2.21 -17.84
N THR A 147 -23.67 2.26 -16.68
CA THR A 147 -22.22 2.45 -16.58
C THR A 147 -21.47 1.17 -16.21
N TYR A 148 -20.16 1.16 -16.46
CA TYR A 148 -19.22 0.12 -16.04
C TYR A 148 -17.87 0.77 -15.66
N ALA A 149 -17.03 0.06 -14.92
CA ALA A 149 -15.70 0.54 -14.52
C ALA A 149 -14.60 -0.40 -15.03
N ARG A 150 -13.45 0.17 -15.39
CA ARG A 150 -12.25 -0.57 -15.83
C ARG A 150 -11.10 -0.25 -14.89
N VAL A 151 -10.57 -1.25 -14.22
CA VAL A 151 -9.50 -1.09 -13.23
C VAL A 151 -8.22 -1.66 -13.82
N LEU A 152 -7.21 -0.82 -14.00
CA LEU A 152 -5.89 -1.23 -14.45
C LEU A 152 -4.97 -1.37 -13.24
N PHE A 153 -4.52 -2.58 -12.97
CA PHE A 153 -3.50 -2.84 -11.97
C PHE A 153 -2.15 -2.89 -12.66
N VAL A 154 -1.21 -2.03 -12.24
CA VAL A 154 0.11 -1.88 -12.84
C VAL A 154 1.18 -2.30 -11.82
N ASP A 155 2.23 -2.96 -12.27
CA ASP A 155 3.43 -3.19 -11.44
C ASP A 155 4.68 -2.76 -12.21
N PHE A 156 5.70 -2.32 -11.48
CA PHE A 156 7.01 -1.99 -12.05
C PHE A 156 7.96 -3.18 -11.95
N SER A 157 8.68 -3.44 -13.03
CA SER A 157 9.82 -4.35 -13.02
C SER A 157 10.97 -3.73 -12.23
N SER A 158 11.43 -4.41 -11.19
CA SER A 158 12.64 -4.03 -10.45
C SER A 158 12.69 -2.61 -9.86
N ALA A 159 11.56 -1.95 -9.62
CA ALA A 159 11.42 -0.50 -9.32
C ALA A 159 12.51 0.21 -8.49
N PHE A 160 13.01 -0.37 -7.40
CA PHE A 160 14.08 0.26 -6.60
C PHE A 160 15.43 0.24 -7.32
N ASN A 161 15.72 -0.80 -8.10
CA ASN A 161 16.98 -0.97 -8.81
C ASN A 161 17.09 -0.07 -10.05
N THR A 162 16.01 0.61 -10.43
CA THR A 162 15.92 1.38 -11.68
C THR A 162 15.98 2.90 -11.46
N ILE A 163 15.98 3.36 -10.21
CA ILE A 163 16.11 4.78 -9.88
C ILE A 163 17.43 5.33 -10.44
N LEU A 164 17.37 6.37 -11.26
CA LEU A 164 18.56 7.10 -11.71
C LEU A 164 18.85 8.25 -10.72
N PRO A 165 20.04 8.28 -10.07
CA PRO A 165 20.35 9.33 -9.10
C PRO A 165 20.28 10.75 -9.66
N SER A 166 20.75 10.97 -10.89
CA SER A 166 20.67 12.29 -11.57
C SER A 166 19.23 12.75 -11.75
N LEU A 167 18.35 11.89 -12.28
CA LEU A 167 16.95 12.24 -12.47
C LEU A 167 16.21 12.42 -11.13
N LEU A 168 16.58 11.66 -10.10
CA LEU A 168 16.05 11.87 -8.76
C LEU A 168 16.46 13.25 -8.22
N GLN A 169 17.71 13.68 -8.44
CA GLN A 169 18.20 15.00 -8.06
C GLN A 169 17.34 16.11 -8.66
N ASP A 170 17.06 16.05 -9.97
CA ASP A 170 16.23 17.05 -10.65
C ASP A 170 14.81 17.12 -10.06
N LYS A 171 14.21 15.96 -9.76
CA LYS A 171 12.89 15.88 -9.14
C LYS A 171 12.88 16.43 -7.72
N LEU A 172 13.95 16.23 -6.95
CA LEU A 172 14.07 16.78 -5.60
C LEU A 172 14.22 18.30 -5.65
N SER A 173 15.01 18.83 -6.59
CA SER A 173 15.12 20.28 -6.82
C SER A 173 13.77 20.89 -7.23
N GLN A 174 12.98 20.21 -8.07
CA GLN A 174 11.60 20.64 -8.42
C GLN A 174 10.65 20.66 -7.20
N LEU A 175 10.93 19.87 -6.17
CA LEU A 175 10.20 19.86 -4.89
C LEU A 175 10.79 20.84 -3.86
N ASN A 176 11.62 21.79 -4.29
CA ASN A 176 12.28 22.78 -3.45
C ASN A 176 13.13 22.16 -2.32
N VAL A 177 13.66 20.94 -2.52
CA VAL A 177 14.64 20.36 -1.61
C VAL A 177 15.96 21.11 -1.79
N PRO A 178 16.64 21.52 -0.70
CA PRO A 178 17.91 22.24 -0.80
C PRO A 178 18.96 21.48 -1.62
N ASP A 179 19.70 22.20 -2.46
CA ASP A 179 20.73 21.62 -3.34
C ASP A 179 21.75 20.75 -2.61
N SER A 180 22.12 21.14 -1.38
CA SER A 180 23.04 20.39 -0.54
C SER A 180 22.49 19.01 -0.17
N THR A 181 21.20 18.94 0.18
CA THR A 181 20.49 17.69 0.44
C THR A 181 20.34 16.87 -0.84
N CYS A 182 20.03 17.50 -1.98
CA CYS A 182 19.97 16.83 -3.27
C CYS A 182 21.30 16.16 -3.64
N ARG A 183 22.42 16.90 -3.55
CA ARG A 183 23.78 16.39 -3.83
C ARG A 183 24.17 15.27 -2.87
N TRP A 184 23.83 15.41 -1.59
CA TRP A 184 24.08 14.36 -0.59
C TRP A 184 23.33 13.07 -0.93
N ILE A 185 22.07 13.16 -1.38
CA ILE A 185 21.28 11.99 -1.81
C ILE A 185 21.89 11.37 -3.07
N THR A 186 22.35 12.19 -4.01
CA THR A 186 23.05 11.70 -5.21
C THR A 186 24.31 10.94 -4.80
N ASP A 187 25.19 11.51 -3.98
CA ASP A 187 26.40 10.85 -3.48
C ASP A 187 26.10 9.58 -2.67
N PHE A 188 25.01 9.58 -1.89
CA PHE A 188 24.54 8.40 -1.18
C PHE A 188 24.17 7.25 -2.12
N LEU A 189 23.61 7.55 -3.30
CA LEU A 189 23.13 6.55 -4.26
C LEU A 189 24.20 6.12 -5.29
N THR A 190 25.28 6.89 -5.44
CA THR A 190 26.41 6.61 -6.33
C THR A 190 27.62 6.02 -5.60
N ASP A 191 28.50 5.38 -6.36
CA ASP A 191 29.73 4.71 -5.94
C ASP A 191 29.52 3.75 -4.76
N ARG A 192 28.35 3.10 -4.75
CA ARG A 192 27.98 2.17 -3.67
C ARG A 192 28.66 0.83 -3.89
N LYS A 193 29.44 0.41 -2.91
CA LYS A 193 30.11 -0.89 -2.91
C LYS A 193 29.17 -1.96 -2.38
N GLN A 194 28.91 -3.00 -3.15
CA GLN A 194 28.08 -4.13 -2.71
C GLN A 194 28.77 -5.48 -2.90
N ARG A 195 28.45 -6.43 -2.01
CA ARG A 195 28.85 -7.85 -2.09
C ARG A 195 27.63 -8.72 -1.84
N VAL A 196 27.53 -9.89 -2.45
CA VAL A 196 26.46 -10.85 -2.19
C VAL A 196 26.95 -11.88 -1.18
N ARG A 197 26.17 -12.16 -0.15
CA ARG A 197 26.46 -13.21 0.83
C ARG A 197 25.41 -14.31 0.78
N LEU A 198 25.86 -15.55 0.59
CA LEU A 198 25.04 -16.76 0.63
C LEU A 198 25.63 -17.74 1.64
N GLY A 199 24.99 -17.89 2.80
CA GLY A 199 25.54 -18.67 3.91
C GLY A 199 26.86 -18.07 4.39
N LYS A 200 27.94 -18.87 4.30
CA LYS A 200 29.31 -18.49 4.65
C LYS A 200 30.08 -17.84 3.48
N ASN A 201 29.58 -17.97 2.25
CA ASN A 201 30.28 -17.49 1.06
C ASN A 201 29.93 -16.02 0.79
N VAL A 202 30.94 -15.23 0.44
CA VAL A 202 30.81 -13.80 0.09
C VAL A 202 31.45 -13.59 -1.27
N SER A 203 30.74 -12.92 -2.18
CA SER A 203 31.26 -12.60 -3.51
C SER A 203 32.28 -11.48 -3.47
N ASP A 204 32.95 -11.30 -4.61
CA ASP A 204 33.67 -10.07 -4.90
C ASP A 204 32.77 -8.84 -4.84
N SER A 205 33.43 -7.70 -4.70
CA SER A 205 32.76 -6.42 -4.60
C SER A 205 32.45 -5.84 -5.97
N ARG A 206 31.25 -5.28 -6.13
CA ARG A 206 30.89 -4.48 -7.30
C ARG A 206 30.44 -3.09 -6.88
N ILE A 207 30.75 -2.11 -7.72
CA ILE A 207 30.29 -0.72 -7.55
C ILE A 207 28.96 -0.57 -8.30
N ILE A 208 28.02 0.16 -7.71
CA ILE A 208 26.70 0.44 -8.27
C ILE A 208 26.41 1.93 -8.21
N ASN A 209 25.96 2.44 -9.34
CA ASN A 209 25.59 3.84 -9.57
C ASN A 209 24.10 4.03 -9.91
N THR A 210 23.30 2.99 -9.71
CA THR A 210 21.87 2.98 -10.06
C THR A 210 21.06 2.28 -8.99
N GLY A 211 19.84 2.76 -8.81
CA GLY A 211 18.88 2.23 -7.87
C GLY A 211 19.13 2.64 -6.43
N ALA A 212 18.09 2.50 -5.61
CA ALA A 212 18.15 2.62 -4.17
C ALA A 212 18.21 1.23 -3.52
N PRO A 213 19.12 0.98 -2.56
CA PRO A 213 19.28 -0.34 -1.96
C PRO A 213 18.00 -0.82 -1.25
N GLN A 214 17.55 -2.03 -1.56
CA GLN A 214 16.34 -2.59 -0.96
C GLN A 214 16.61 -3.07 0.48
N GLY A 215 16.06 -2.38 1.47
CA GLY A 215 16.34 -2.64 2.89
C GLY A 215 16.97 -1.45 3.62
N CYS A 216 17.35 -0.42 2.87
CA CYS A 216 17.69 0.89 3.40
C CYS A 216 16.45 1.67 3.85
N VAL A 217 16.68 2.58 4.79
CA VAL A 217 15.65 3.39 5.45
C VAL A 217 15.12 4.48 4.51
N LEU A 218 15.99 5.10 3.72
CA LEU A 218 15.61 6.19 2.80
C LEU A 218 14.94 5.70 1.51
N SER A 219 15.37 4.54 0.99
CA SER A 219 14.94 4.02 -0.32
C SER A 219 13.44 4.11 -0.58
N PRO A 220 12.54 3.78 0.37
CA PRO A 220 11.11 3.83 0.11
C PRO A 220 10.55 5.25 -0.08
N LEU A 221 11.06 6.24 0.67
CA LEU A 221 10.69 7.64 0.46
C LEU A 221 11.25 8.15 -0.87
N LEU A 222 12.51 7.84 -1.17
CA LEU A 222 13.15 8.27 -2.42
C LEU A 222 12.40 7.75 -3.64
N PHE A 223 11.92 6.50 -3.62
CA PHE A 223 11.07 5.98 -4.69
C PHE A 223 9.73 6.73 -4.76
N SER A 224 9.12 7.05 -3.62
CA SER A 224 7.85 7.80 -3.58
C SER A 224 8.01 9.19 -4.21
N LEU A 225 9.12 9.87 -3.92
CA LEU A 225 9.48 11.17 -4.50
C LEU A 225 9.79 11.06 -6.00
N TYR A 226 10.54 10.02 -6.40
CA TYR A 226 10.85 9.74 -7.79
C TYR A 226 9.58 9.61 -8.65
N THR A 227 8.56 8.95 -8.12
CA THR A 227 7.28 8.73 -8.78
C THR A 227 6.22 9.80 -8.48
N ASN A 228 6.54 10.87 -7.75
CA ASN A 228 5.53 11.84 -7.29
C ASN A 228 4.77 12.50 -8.45
N HIS A 229 5.46 12.82 -9.54
CA HIS A 229 4.86 13.40 -10.76
C HIS A 229 4.19 12.36 -11.68
N CYS A 230 4.11 11.09 -11.27
CA CYS A 230 3.36 10.06 -11.99
C CYS A 230 1.85 10.22 -11.73
N THR A 231 1.32 11.37 -12.11
CA THR A 231 -0.08 11.74 -11.91
C THR A 231 -0.84 11.69 -13.23
N SER A 232 -2.10 11.27 -13.21
CA SER A 232 -2.97 11.45 -14.37
C SER A 232 -3.25 12.95 -14.56
N SER A 233 -3.15 13.41 -15.81
CA SER A 233 -3.27 14.81 -16.19
C SER A 233 -4.72 15.31 -16.31
N HIS A 234 -5.71 14.41 -16.23
CA HIS A 234 -7.12 14.77 -16.38
C HIS A 234 -7.96 14.07 -15.32
N ASP A 235 -8.91 14.80 -14.75
CA ASP A 235 -9.88 14.24 -13.78
C ASP A 235 -10.82 13.20 -14.43
N SER A 236 -11.00 13.29 -15.75
CA SER A 236 -11.90 12.45 -16.53
C SER A 236 -11.25 11.89 -17.78
N VAL A 237 -10.63 10.72 -17.66
CA VAL A 237 -10.06 10.10 -18.85
C VAL A 237 -11.07 9.20 -19.54
N LYS A 238 -11.71 9.78 -20.56
CA LYS A 238 -12.61 9.12 -21.50
C LYS A 238 -11.93 8.09 -22.43
N LEU A 239 -10.60 7.94 -22.41
CA LEU A 239 -9.85 6.94 -23.21
C LEU A 239 -8.73 6.25 -22.39
N ILE A 240 -8.92 4.99 -22.00
CA ILE A 240 -7.93 4.19 -21.25
C ILE A 240 -6.61 4.11 -22.01
N LYS A 241 -6.68 3.96 -23.34
CA LYS A 241 -5.52 3.81 -24.23
C LYS A 241 -4.57 5.01 -24.13
N ARG A 242 -5.09 6.24 -24.27
CA ARG A 242 -4.26 7.47 -24.27
C ARG A 242 -3.42 7.64 -23.01
N GLU A 243 -3.86 7.11 -21.87
CA GLU A 243 -3.08 7.27 -20.65
C GLU A 243 -2.33 6.04 -20.23
N VAL A 244 -2.69 4.87 -20.74
CA VAL A 244 -1.72 3.79 -20.80
C VAL A 244 -0.51 4.27 -21.61
N ASP A 245 -0.72 4.90 -22.77
CA ASP A 245 0.36 5.45 -23.60
C ASP A 245 1.16 6.55 -22.86
N ARG A 246 0.48 7.48 -22.18
CA ARG A 246 1.16 8.49 -21.33
C ARG A 246 1.93 7.85 -20.18
N LEU A 247 1.36 6.83 -19.52
CA LEU A 247 2.04 6.13 -18.45
C LEU A 247 3.30 5.44 -18.99
N VAL A 248 3.19 4.72 -20.12
CA VAL A 248 4.33 4.07 -20.78
C VAL A 248 5.41 5.11 -21.12
N SER A 249 5.04 6.20 -21.78
CA SER A 249 5.96 7.29 -22.13
C SER A 249 6.63 7.90 -20.90
N TRP A 250 5.87 8.17 -19.83
CA TRP A 250 6.39 8.64 -18.57
C TRP A 250 7.36 7.63 -17.94
N CYS A 251 7.03 6.34 -17.96
CA CYS A 251 7.91 5.29 -17.44
C CYS A 251 9.23 5.25 -18.20
N SER A 252 9.20 5.27 -19.54
CA SER A 252 10.39 5.31 -20.38
C SER A 252 11.26 6.53 -20.07
N GLY A 253 10.68 7.73 -19.96
CA GLY A 253 11.40 8.95 -19.60
C GLY A 253 11.96 8.96 -18.17
N ASN A 254 11.48 8.05 -17.31
CA ASN A 254 11.90 7.93 -15.91
C ASN A 254 12.70 6.65 -15.64
N ASN A 255 13.20 5.96 -16.67
CA ASN A 255 13.92 4.69 -16.53
C ASN A 255 13.14 3.67 -15.67
N LEU A 256 11.82 3.64 -15.81
CA LEU A 256 10.94 2.68 -15.17
C LEU A 256 10.38 1.76 -16.24
N GLU A 257 10.29 0.49 -15.91
CA GLU A 257 9.77 -0.53 -16.82
C GLU A 257 8.49 -1.12 -16.23
N LEU A 258 7.43 -1.16 -17.03
CA LEU A 258 6.19 -1.82 -16.64
C LEU A 258 6.36 -3.34 -16.70
N ASN A 259 5.86 -4.03 -15.68
CA ASN A 259 5.81 -5.48 -15.68
C ASN A 259 4.56 -5.94 -16.42
N ALA A 260 4.70 -6.22 -17.72
CA ALA A 260 3.57 -6.63 -18.57
C ALA A 260 2.79 -7.83 -18.00
N GLN A 261 3.50 -8.85 -17.48
CA GLN A 261 2.87 -10.06 -16.93
C GLN A 261 2.05 -9.84 -15.66
N LYS A 262 2.35 -8.79 -14.89
CA LYS A 262 1.59 -8.42 -13.68
C LYS A 262 0.65 -7.25 -13.89
N THR A 263 0.74 -6.62 -15.05
CA THR A 263 -0.16 -5.55 -15.44
C THR A 263 -1.42 -6.21 -15.99
N VAL A 264 -2.53 -6.01 -15.29
CA VAL A 264 -3.80 -6.68 -15.61
C VAL A 264 -4.95 -5.70 -15.52
N GLU A 265 -6.00 -5.98 -16.29
CA GLU A 265 -7.24 -5.25 -16.23
C GLU A 265 -8.33 -6.06 -15.51
N MET A 266 -9.19 -5.39 -14.77
CA MET A 266 -10.44 -5.96 -14.26
C MET A 266 -11.61 -5.05 -14.68
N ILE A 267 -12.62 -5.65 -15.30
CA ILE A 267 -13.84 -4.93 -15.70
C ILE A 267 -14.92 -5.22 -14.67
N VAL A 268 -15.52 -4.17 -14.12
CA VAL A 268 -16.59 -4.23 -13.14
C VAL A 268 -17.87 -3.72 -13.82
N ASP A 269 -18.76 -4.64 -14.18
CA ASP A 269 -19.96 -4.36 -14.98
C ASP A 269 -21.20 -5.05 -14.38
N PHE A 270 -22.26 -4.27 -14.15
CA PHE A 270 -23.56 -4.74 -13.63
C PHE A 270 -24.72 -4.45 -14.59
N ARG A 271 -24.41 -4.08 -15.84
CA ARG A 271 -25.43 -3.83 -16.87
C ARG A 271 -26.05 -5.16 -17.32
N LYS A 272 -27.34 -5.13 -17.68
CA LYS A 272 -28.07 -6.31 -18.17
C LYS A 272 -27.66 -6.75 -19.59
N SER A 273 -27.23 -5.79 -20.42
CA SER A 273 -26.74 -6.03 -21.78
C SER A 273 -25.28 -5.59 -21.86
N THR A 274 -24.40 -6.52 -22.22
CA THR A 274 -22.95 -6.34 -22.20
C THR A 274 -22.38 -6.53 -23.59
N VAL A 275 -22.03 -5.44 -24.26
CA VAL A 275 -21.02 -5.50 -25.33
C VAL A 275 -19.66 -5.43 -24.63
N PRO A 276 -18.79 -6.44 -24.76
CA PRO A 276 -17.46 -6.40 -24.15
C PRO A 276 -16.70 -5.18 -24.67
N PRO A 277 -16.16 -4.32 -23.80
CA PRO A 277 -15.36 -3.20 -24.26
C PRO A 277 -14.06 -3.74 -24.91
N PRO A 278 -13.50 -3.04 -25.92
CA PRO A 278 -12.28 -3.47 -26.55
C PRO A 278 -11.12 -3.54 -25.52
N PRO A 279 -10.27 -4.57 -25.59
CA PRO A 279 -9.16 -4.73 -24.65
C PRO A 279 -8.15 -3.59 -24.81
N PRO A 280 -7.55 -3.09 -23.73
CA PRO A 280 -6.46 -2.14 -23.84
C PRO A 280 -5.18 -2.88 -24.20
N SER A 281 -4.31 -2.22 -24.97
CA SER A 281 -2.94 -2.69 -25.20
C SER A 281 -1.94 -1.84 -24.42
N VAL A 282 -0.88 -2.47 -23.93
CA VAL A 282 0.34 -1.83 -23.40
C VAL A 282 1.48 -2.26 -24.32
N MET A 283 2.20 -1.32 -24.94
CA MET A 283 3.35 -1.63 -25.81
C MET A 283 3.00 -2.70 -26.87
N ASP A 284 1.86 -2.51 -27.55
CA ASP A 284 1.33 -3.41 -28.58
C ASP A 284 1.01 -4.85 -28.13
N SER A 285 1.11 -5.14 -26.83
CA SER A 285 0.66 -6.39 -26.22
C SER A 285 -0.70 -6.21 -25.54
N PRO A 286 -1.67 -7.13 -25.74
CA PRO A 286 -2.96 -7.06 -25.05
C PRO A 286 -2.78 -7.23 -23.54
N ILE A 287 -3.41 -6.35 -22.75
CA ILE A 287 -3.43 -6.49 -21.29
C ILE A 287 -4.33 -7.67 -20.92
N THR A 288 -3.86 -8.54 -20.02
CA THR A 288 -4.66 -9.66 -19.54
C THR A 288 -5.82 -9.17 -18.68
N SER A 289 -7.04 -9.53 -19.06
CA SER A 289 -8.23 -9.33 -18.24
C SER A 289 -8.36 -10.41 -17.17
N VAL A 290 -8.73 -10.02 -15.95
CA VAL A 290 -8.90 -10.91 -14.80
C VAL A 290 -10.24 -10.69 -14.10
N GLU A 291 -10.84 -11.77 -13.60
CA GLU A 291 -12.07 -11.71 -12.82
C GLU A 291 -11.83 -11.37 -11.35
N SER A 292 -10.61 -11.61 -10.86
CA SER A 292 -10.23 -11.26 -9.50
C SER A 292 -8.75 -10.91 -9.40
N PHE A 293 -8.43 -9.99 -8.51
CA PHE A 293 -7.09 -9.51 -8.34
C PHE A 293 -6.73 -9.26 -6.87
N ARG A 294 -5.54 -9.72 -6.45
CA ARG A 294 -5.06 -9.52 -5.08
C ARG A 294 -4.30 -8.19 -4.96
N PHE A 295 -5.04 -7.13 -4.64
CA PHE A 295 -4.54 -5.77 -4.46
C PHE A 295 -4.25 -5.46 -2.99
N LEU A 296 -3.02 -5.03 -2.69
CA LEU A 296 -2.52 -4.67 -1.33
C LEU A 296 -2.84 -5.67 -0.20
N GLY A 297 -3.01 -6.95 -0.55
CA GLY A 297 -3.28 -8.01 0.41
C GLY A 297 -4.71 -8.55 0.37
N THR A 298 -5.66 -7.78 -0.16
CA THR A 298 -7.09 -8.09 -0.28
C THR A 298 -7.42 -8.53 -1.70
N THR A 299 -8.30 -9.53 -1.87
CA THR A 299 -8.77 -9.94 -3.20
C THR A 299 -10.03 -9.15 -3.55
N ILE A 300 -9.97 -8.41 -4.65
CA ILE A 300 -11.10 -7.69 -5.25
C ILE A 300 -11.57 -8.51 -6.45
N THR A 301 -12.86 -8.73 -6.59
CA THR A 301 -13.46 -9.47 -7.71
C THR A 301 -14.25 -8.52 -8.61
N GLN A 302 -14.46 -8.88 -9.88
CA GLN A 302 -15.25 -8.12 -10.84
C GLN A 302 -16.71 -7.91 -10.38
N ASP A 303 -17.26 -8.87 -9.62
CA ASP A 303 -18.62 -8.80 -9.06
C ASP A 303 -18.66 -8.16 -7.66
N LEU A 304 -17.52 -7.68 -7.15
CA LEU A 304 -17.31 -7.12 -5.81
C LEU A 304 -17.81 -8.02 -4.64
N LYS A 305 -17.80 -9.34 -4.82
CA LYS A 305 -18.04 -10.29 -3.74
C LYS A 305 -16.79 -10.52 -2.91
N TRP A 306 -16.98 -10.59 -1.59
CA TRP A 306 -15.88 -10.75 -0.62
C TRP A 306 -15.56 -12.19 -0.25
N GLU A 307 -16.33 -13.16 -0.77
CA GLU A 307 -16.19 -14.58 -0.44
C GLU A 307 -14.76 -15.12 -0.66
N PRO A 308 -14.04 -14.80 -1.77
CA PRO A 308 -12.65 -15.28 -1.94
C PRO A 308 -11.68 -14.73 -0.89
N THR A 309 -11.84 -13.47 -0.50
CA THR A 309 -11.05 -12.85 0.59
C THR A 309 -11.35 -13.57 1.90
N ILE A 310 -12.63 -13.70 2.25
CA ILE A 310 -13.09 -14.29 3.51
C ILE A 310 -12.68 -15.76 3.63
N SER A 311 -12.88 -16.56 2.57
CA SER A 311 -12.45 -17.96 2.51
C SER A 311 -10.92 -18.09 2.72
N SER A 312 -10.12 -17.17 2.17
CA SER A 312 -8.66 -17.14 2.42
C SER A 312 -8.30 -16.81 3.86
N LEU A 313 -9.02 -15.88 4.50
CA LEU A 313 -8.81 -15.52 5.91
C LEU A 313 -9.17 -16.69 6.83
N ILE A 314 -10.33 -17.31 6.63
CA ILE A 314 -10.79 -18.48 7.40
C ILE A 314 -9.76 -19.61 7.32
N LYS A 315 -9.29 -19.96 6.12
CA LYS A 315 -8.29 -21.04 5.95
C LYS A 315 -7.01 -20.77 6.75
N LYS A 316 -6.53 -19.52 6.76
CA LYS A 316 -5.33 -19.14 7.54
C LYS A 316 -5.60 -19.16 9.04
N ALA A 317 -6.74 -18.65 9.48
CA ALA A 317 -7.13 -18.63 10.89
C ALA A 317 -7.27 -20.06 11.43
N GLN A 318 -7.91 -20.96 10.67
CA GLN A 318 -8.04 -22.38 11.03
C GLN A 318 -6.68 -23.08 11.17
N GLN A 319 -5.71 -22.77 10.32
CA GLN A 319 -4.33 -23.28 10.49
C GLN A 319 -3.69 -22.81 11.80
N ARG A 320 -4.07 -21.65 12.33
CA ARG A 320 -3.56 -21.11 13.60
C ARG A 320 -4.34 -21.58 14.83
N MET A 321 -5.61 -21.96 14.64
CA MET A 321 -6.40 -22.64 15.68
C MET A 321 -5.75 -23.92 16.18
N TYR A 322 -5.02 -24.65 15.32
CA TYR A 322 -4.24 -25.81 15.75
C TYR A 322 -3.26 -25.46 16.88
N PHE A 323 -2.47 -24.40 16.71
CA PHE A 323 -1.52 -23.96 17.72
C PHE A 323 -2.21 -23.48 18.99
N LEU A 324 -3.33 -22.75 18.88
CA LEU A 324 -4.11 -22.34 20.06
C LEU A 324 -4.56 -23.56 20.89
N ARG A 325 -5.01 -24.64 20.23
CA ARG A 325 -5.37 -25.89 20.91
C ARG A 325 -4.17 -26.59 21.54
N GLN A 326 -3.00 -26.57 20.89
CA GLN A 326 -1.78 -27.11 21.50
C GLN A 326 -1.37 -26.33 22.75
N LEU A 327 -1.45 -24.99 22.72
CA LEU A 327 -1.17 -24.16 23.90
C LEU A 327 -2.16 -24.42 25.03
N ARG A 328 -3.45 -24.63 24.72
CA ARG A 328 -4.44 -25.04 25.71
C ARG A 328 -4.12 -26.41 26.31
N LYS A 329 -3.71 -27.38 25.48
CA LYS A 329 -3.29 -28.72 25.93
C LYS A 329 -2.06 -28.65 26.84
N ALA A 330 -1.14 -27.73 26.56
CA ALA A 330 0.01 -27.43 27.41
C ALA A 330 -0.35 -26.65 28.69
N LYS A 331 -1.64 -26.48 29.00
CA LYS A 331 -2.17 -25.85 30.22
C LYS A 331 -1.71 -24.41 30.42
N LEU A 332 -1.48 -23.65 29.34
CA LEU A 332 -1.17 -22.23 29.47
C LEU A 332 -2.35 -21.45 30.10
N PRO A 333 -2.07 -20.38 30.87
CA PRO A 333 -3.09 -19.51 31.44
C PRO A 333 -4.00 -18.91 30.36
N ALA A 334 -5.29 -18.78 30.66
CA ALA A 334 -6.28 -18.25 29.72
C ALA A 334 -5.90 -16.85 29.18
N GLN A 335 -5.24 -16.02 30.00
CA GLN A 335 -4.75 -14.70 29.57
C GLN A 335 -3.74 -14.80 28.41
N MET A 336 -2.80 -15.75 28.46
CA MET A 336 -1.83 -15.96 27.39
C MET A 336 -2.49 -16.50 26.12
N LEU A 337 -3.54 -17.32 26.27
CA LEU A 337 -4.30 -17.83 25.13
C LEU A 337 -5.10 -16.72 24.44
N VAL A 338 -5.70 -15.79 25.21
CA VAL A 338 -6.32 -14.58 24.66
C VAL A 338 -5.30 -13.74 23.92
N GLN A 339 -4.13 -13.49 24.50
CA GLN A 339 -3.04 -12.75 23.83
C GLN A 339 -2.61 -13.43 22.53
N PHE A 340 -2.45 -14.76 22.52
CA PHE A 340 -2.14 -15.52 21.32
C PHE A 340 -3.24 -15.38 20.27
N TYR A 341 -4.51 -15.51 20.67
CA TYR A 341 -5.65 -15.32 19.77
C TYR A 341 -5.63 -13.93 19.14
N THR A 342 -5.54 -12.87 19.96
CA THR A 342 -5.54 -11.48 19.48
C THR A 342 -4.37 -11.23 18.51
N ALA A 343 -3.17 -11.68 18.88
CA ALA A 343 -1.97 -11.46 18.08
C ALA A 343 -1.93 -12.27 16.77
N ILE A 344 -2.39 -13.52 16.79
CA ILE A 344 -2.13 -14.47 15.69
C ILE A 344 -3.39 -14.80 14.87
N ILE A 345 -4.56 -14.91 15.51
CA ILE A 345 -5.80 -15.34 14.85
C ILE A 345 -6.68 -14.14 14.52
N GLU A 346 -6.98 -13.30 15.50
CA GLU A 346 -7.77 -12.08 15.30
C GLU A 346 -7.09 -11.15 14.30
N SER A 347 -5.78 -10.98 14.37
CA SER A 347 -5.00 -10.18 13.41
C SER A 347 -5.18 -10.65 11.95
N ILE A 348 -5.36 -11.95 11.73
CA ILE A 348 -5.69 -12.52 10.42
C ILE A 348 -7.15 -12.20 10.06
N LEU A 349 -8.09 -12.53 10.94
CA LEU A 349 -9.53 -12.35 10.70
C LEU A 349 -9.90 -10.89 10.45
N THR A 350 -9.17 -9.97 11.06
CA THR A 350 -9.43 -8.54 11.00
C THR A 350 -8.52 -7.80 10.00
N SER A 351 -7.73 -8.54 9.23
CA SER A 351 -6.91 -7.97 8.14
C SER A 351 -7.82 -7.28 7.12
N SER A 352 -7.61 -5.98 6.95
CA SER A 352 -8.41 -5.12 6.06
C SER A 352 -9.93 -5.18 6.31
N ILE A 353 -10.35 -5.44 7.55
CA ILE A 353 -11.77 -5.64 7.89
C ILE A 353 -12.66 -4.43 7.52
N THR A 354 -12.11 -3.21 7.53
CA THR A 354 -12.84 -2.00 7.14
C THR A 354 -13.16 -1.95 5.64
N VAL A 355 -12.50 -2.76 4.82
CA VAL A 355 -12.71 -2.81 3.36
C VAL A 355 -13.90 -3.70 2.99
N TRP A 356 -13.95 -4.91 3.55
CA TRP A 356 -14.82 -5.98 3.04
C TRP A 356 -15.97 -6.34 3.98
N PHE A 357 -15.87 -6.05 5.28
CA PHE A 357 -16.82 -6.58 6.26
C PHE A 357 -18.23 -5.98 6.11
N ALA A 358 -18.34 -4.68 5.83
CA ALA A 358 -19.62 -4.02 5.60
C ALA A 358 -20.40 -4.66 4.44
N GLY A 359 -19.71 -4.90 3.32
CA GLY A 359 -20.26 -5.52 2.11
C GLY A 359 -20.33 -7.04 2.13
N ALA A 360 -19.87 -7.71 3.19
CA ALA A 360 -19.91 -9.16 3.30
C ALA A 360 -21.35 -9.66 3.53
N THR A 361 -21.66 -10.84 2.97
CA THR A 361 -22.97 -11.48 3.16
C THR A 361 -23.18 -11.90 4.62
N VAL A 362 -24.44 -12.06 5.04
CA VAL A 362 -24.77 -12.58 6.37
C VAL A 362 -24.14 -13.96 6.58
N ARG A 363 -24.20 -14.82 5.56
CA ARG A 363 -23.57 -16.15 5.57
C ARG A 363 -22.07 -16.05 5.83
N ASP A 364 -21.36 -15.14 5.17
CA ASP A 364 -19.92 -14.98 5.35
C ASP A 364 -19.55 -14.43 6.73
N LYS A 365 -20.33 -13.47 7.25
CA LYS A 365 -20.17 -12.97 8.63
C LYS A 365 -20.35 -14.10 9.65
N GLN A 366 -21.35 -14.97 9.46
CA GLN A 366 -21.57 -16.14 10.31
C GLN A 366 -20.43 -17.17 10.20
N ARG A 367 -19.89 -17.40 8.99
CA ARG A 367 -18.71 -18.27 8.78
C ARG A 367 -17.50 -17.78 9.55
N LEU A 368 -17.25 -16.47 9.55
CA LEU A 368 -16.15 -15.86 10.30
C LEU A 368 -16.38 -15.92 11.81
N GLN A 369 -17.59 -15.58 12.28
CA GLN A 369 -17.91 -15.58 13.71
C GLN A 369 -17.81 -17.00 14.32
N ARG A 370 -18.03 -18.06 13.54
CA ARG A 370 -17.77 -19.44 14.00
C ARG A 370 -16.33 -19.67 14.45
N ILE A 371 -15.35 -19.04 13.80
CA ILE A 371 -13.94 -19.17 14.19
C ILE A 371 -13.70 -18.51 15.56
N VAL A 372 -14.32 -17.36 15.81
CA VAL A 372 -14.25 -16.67 17.10
C VAL A 372 -14.87 -17.55 18.19
N ARG A 373 -16.08 -18.08 17.95
CA ARG A 373 -16.75 -18.98 18.91
C ARG A 373 -15.93 -20.22 19.24
N SER A 374 -15.35 -20.87 18.23
CA SER A 374 -14.45 -22.00 18.45
C SER A 374 -13.18 -21.61 19.24
N ALA A 375 -12.72 -20.37 19.15
CA ALA A 375 -11.61 -19.88 19.97
C ALA A 375 -12.07 -19.60 21.41
N GLU A 376 -13.25 -19.03 21.62
CA GLU A 376 -13.86 -18.84 22.94
C GLU A 376 -13.98 -20.16 23.69
N GLU A 377 -14.47 -21.21 23.02
CA GLU A 377 -14.59 -22.57 23.57
C GLU A 377 -13.23 -23.14 24.01
N VAL A 378 -12.18 -22.97 23.19
CA VAL A 378 -10.83 -23.46 23.50
C VAL A 378 -10.21 -22.69 24.67
N ILE A 379 -10.46 -21.38 24.75
CA ILE A 379 -9.86 -20.48 25.74
C ILE A 379 -10.61 -20.53 27.08
N GLY A 380 -11.93 -20.73 27.05
CA GLY A 380 -12.83 -20.61 28.20
C GLY A 380 -13.07 -19.16 28.61
N ARG A 381 -12.99 -18.20 27.68
CA ARG A 381 -13.29 -16.77 27.91
C ARG A 381 -14.00 -16.18 26.71
N SER A 382 -14.85 -15.18 26.96
CA SER A 382 -15.49 -14.40 25.90
C SER A 382 -14.47 -13.57 25.12
N LEU A 383 -14.66 -13.48 23.82
CA LEU A 383 -13.86 -12.71 22.89
C LEU A 383 -14.76 -11.69 22.17
N PRO A 384 -14.22 -10.52 21.76
CA PRO A 384 -14.99 -9.55 20.99
C PRO A 384 -15.56 -10.15 19.71
N SER A 385 -16.81 -9.82 19.38
CA SER A 385 -17.40 -10.24 18.11
C SER A 385 -16.70 -9.52 16.94
N LEU A 386 -16.72 -10.13 15.75
CA LEU A 386 -16.17 -9.46 14.58
C LEU A 386 -16.96 -8.20 14.18
N GLN A 387 -18.24 -8.13 14.55
CA GLN A 387 -19.06 -6.93 14.37
C GLN A 387 -18.52 -5.78 15.24
N ASP A 388 -18.22 -6.04 16.51
CA ASP A 388 -17.67 -5.04 17.43
C ASP A 388 -16.28 -4.58 16.98
N LEU A 389 -15.43 -5.53 16.60
CA LEU A 389 -14.09 -5.23 16.06
C LEU A 389 -14.18 -4.41 14.76
N TYR A 390 -15.13 -4.71 13.88
CA TYR A 390 -15.38 -3.91 12.68
C TYR A 390 -15.83 -2.49 13.04
N VAL A 391 -16.82 -2.32 13.93
CA VAL A 391 -17.34 -1.00 14.33
C VAL A 391 -16.23 -0.15 14.95
N ALA A 392 -15.46 -0.71 15.88
CA ALA A 392 -14.35 -0.02 16.52
C ALA A 392 -13.30 0.45 15.50
N ARG A 393 -12.90 -0.43 14.56
CA ARG A 393 -11.91 -0.10 13.52
C ARG A 393 -12.44 0.87 12.48
N ALA A 394 -13.71 0.76 12.11
CA ALA A 394 -14.35 1.68 11.17
C ALA A 394 -14.42 3.10 11.76
N ARG A 395 -14.86 3.23 13.03
CA ARG A 395 -14.87 4.51 13.75
C ARG A 395 -13.47 5.08 13.92
N GLY A 396 -12.51 4.29 14.40
CA GLY A 396 -11.14 4.74 14.60
C GLY A 396 -10.44 5.15 13.29
N ARG A 397 -10.79 4.53 12.16
CA ARG A 397 -10.32 4.97 10.84
C ARG A 397 -11.02 6.25 10.39
N ALA A 398 -12.34 6.32 10.49
CA ALA A 398 -13.10 7.49 10.11
C ALA A 398 -12.67 8.73 10.89
N GLY A 399 -12.53 8.62 12.23
CA GLY A 399 -12.04 9.73 13.07
C GLY A 399 -10.65 10.22 12.67
N ARG A 400 -9.73 9.30 12.31
CA ARG A 400 -8.41 9.67 11.79
C ARG A 400 -8.45 10.38 10.43
N ILE A 401 -9.40 10.04 9.56
CA ILE A 401 -9.61 10.71 8.28
C ILE A 401 -10.23 12.10 8.50
N THR A 402 -11.24 12.19 9.37
CA THR A 402 -11.90 13.47 9.71
C THR A 402 -10.95 14.43 10.39
N ALA A 403 -10.04 13.96 11.24
CA ALA A 403 -9.06 14.80 11.94
C ALA A 403 -7.90 15.30 11.05
N ASP A 404 -7.76 14.80 9.82
CA ASP A 404 -6.64 15.11 8.92
C ASP A 404 -7.13 15.75 7.61
N PRO A 405 -7.11 17.10 7.52
CA PRO A 405 -7.53 17.82 6.31
C PRO A 405 -6.73 17.46 5.05
N SER A 406 -5.50 16.94 5.20
CA SER A 406 -4.67 16.51 4.08
C SER A 406 -5.08 15.14 3.52
N HIS A 407 -5.94 14.40 4.23
CA HIS A 407 -6.38 13.08 3.78
C HIS A 407 -7.27 13.21 2.54
N PRO A 408 -7.02 12.48 1.44
CA PRO A 408 -7.79 12.63 0.19
C PRO A 408 -9.29 12.33 0.37
N ALA A 409 -9.63 11.52 1.37
CA ALA A 409 -11.01 11.20 1.74
C ALA A 409 -11.62 12.12 2.84
N HIS A 410 -10.90 13.15 3.31
CA HIS A 410 -11.38 14.06 4.36
C HIS A 410 -12.73 14.69 3.99
N GLY A 411 -12.85 15.16 2.74
CA GLY A 411 -14.07 15.76 2.20
C GLY A 411 -15.29 14.83 2.13
N LEU A 412 -15.15 13.53 2.41
CA LEU A 412 -16.28 12.59 2.49
C LEU A 412 -16.95 12.58 3.89
N PHE A 413 -16.34 13.22 4.88
CA PHE A 413 -16.85 13.33 6.25
C PHE A 413 -17.23 14.78 6.58
N GLN A 414 -18.14 15.37 5.81
CA GLN A 414 -18.58 16.75 6.02
C GLN A 414 -19.61 16.85 7.15
N PRO A 415 -19.42 17.73 8.15
CA PRO A 415 -20.44 18.00 9.16
C PRO A 415 -21.65 18.74 8.55
N LEU A 416 -22.83 18.51 9.11
CA LEU A 416 -24.01 19.35 8.90
C LEU A 416 -23.84 20.70 9.64
N PRO A 417 -24.62 21.74 9.31
CA PRO A 417 -24.52 23.04 9.97
C PRO A 417 -24.61 23.01 11.50
N SER A 418 -25.31 22.01 12.07
CA SER A 418 -25.41 21.82 13.52
C SER A 418 -24.13 21.29 14.18
N GLY A 419 -23.14 20.83 13.40
CA GLY A 419 -21.90 20.21 13.88
C GLY A 419 -22.06 18.81 14.51
N ARG A 420 -23.29 18.38 14.84
CA ARG A 420 -23.57 17.14 15.58
C ARG A 420 -23.54 15.87 14.73
N ARG A 421 -23.79 16.00 13.43
CA ARG A 421 -23.92 14.86 12.50
C ARG A 421 -23.17 15.15 11.22
N LEU A 422 -22.67 14.09 10.59
CA LEU A 422 -22.08 14.12 9.28
C LEU A 422 -23.17 14.00 8.20
N ARG A 423 -22.94 14.66 7.06
CA ARG A 423 -23.77 14.58 5.87
C ARG A 423 -23.70 13.15 5.31
N SER A 424 -24.85 12.49 5.23
CA SER A 424 -24.96 11.17 4.62
C SER A 424 -24.53 11.18 3.16
N ILE A 425 -23.73 10.19 2.77
CA ILE A 425 -23.35 9.98 1.36
C ILE A 425 -24.56 9.38 0.64
N ARG A 426 -24.99 10.01 -0.45
CA ARG A 426 -26.11 9.53 -1.26
C ARG A 426 -25.69 8.28 -2.03
N THR A 427 -26.42 7.18 -1.83
CA THR A 427 -26.18 5.89 -2.49
C THR A 427 -27.47 5.36 -3.10
N ARG A 428 -27.41 4.87 -4.34
CA ARG A 428 -28.57 4.26 -5.03
C ARG A 428 -28.60 2.75 -4.89
N THR A 429 -27.45 2.12 -4.72
CA THR A 429 -27.33 0.67 -4.64
C THR A 429 -26.93 0.22 -3.23
N SER A 430 -27.32 -1.01 -2.86
CA SER A 430 -26.89 -1.64 -1.61
C SER A 430 -25.38 -1.84 -1.55
N ARG A 431 -24.74 -2.14 -2.69
CA ARG A 431 -23.28 -2.29 -2.82
C ARG A 431 -22.52 -1.00 -2.48
N HIS A 432 -22.97 0.17 -2.94
CA HIS A 432 -22.35 1.43 -2.55
C HIS A 432 -22.66 1.77 -1.09
N LYS A 433 -23.92 1.61 -0.66
CA LYS A 433 -24.33 1.82 0.74
C LYS A 433 -23.49 1.00 1.74
N ASN A 434 -23.20 -0.25 1.40
CA ASN A 434 -22.45 -1.18 2.24
C ASN A 434 -20.93 -1.09 2.04
N SER A 435 -20.42 -0.02 1.42
CA SER A 435 -18.99 0.28 1.36
C SER A 435 -18.53 1.09 2.58
N PHE A 436 -17.20 1.23 2.73
CA PHE A 436 -16.61 1.84 3.92
C PHE A 436 -17.16 3.22 4.25
N PHE A 437 -17.10 4.21 3.34
CA PHE A 437 -17.44 5.59 3.70
C PHE A 437 -18.91 5.78 4.08
N PRO A 438 -19.91 5.32 3.30
CA PRO A 438 -21.31 5.46 3.70
C PRO A 438 -21.62 4.72 5.01
N SER A 439 -21.03 3.53 5.20
CA SER A 439 -21.18 2.76 6.45
C SER A 439 -20.54 3.48 7.63
N ALA A 440 -19.35 4.05 7.47
CA ALA A 440 -18.63 4.76 8.52
C ALA A 440 -19.34 6.06 8.92
N VAL A 441 -19.84 6.83 7.96
CA VAL A 441 -20.68 8.02 8.21
C VAL A 441 -21.94 7.61 8.99
N GLY A 442 -22.57 6.49 8.64
CA GLY A 442 -23.68 5.92 9.40
C GLY A 442 -23.30 5.61 10.86
N LEU A 443 -22.19 4.91 11.08
CA LEU A 443 -21.72 4.51 12.42
C LEU A 443 -21.33 5.69 13.32
N LEU A 444 -20.88 6.80 12.74
CA LEU A 444 -20.57 8.06 13.44
C LEU A 444 -21.80 8.94 13.67
N ASN A 445 -22.86 8.76 12.88
CA ASN A 445 -24.13 9.49 13.07
C ASN A 445 -25.03 8.84 14.12
N THR A 446 -24.79 7.58 14.47
CA THR A 446 -25.54 6.83 15.48
C THR A 446 -24.81 6.74 16.83
N SER A 447 -23.64 7.36 16.96
CA SER A 447 -22.83 7.37 18.19
C SER A 447 -23.16 8.52 19.11
#